data_AF-A0A4V1MGD6-F1
#
_entry.id   AF-A0A4V1MGD6-F1
#
_cell.length_a   1.000
_cell.length_b   1.000
_cell.length_c   1.000
_cell.angle_alpha   90.00
_cell.angle_beta   90.00
_cell.angle_gamma   90.00
#
_symmetry.space_group_name_H-M   'P 1'
#
loop_
_entity.id
_entity.type
_entity.pdbx_description
1 polymer ?
#
loop_
_entity_poly.entity_id
_entity_poly.type
_entity_poly.pdbx_seq_one_letter_code
_entity_poly.pdbx_strand_id
1 'polypeptide(L)'
;MKALTQKNGRNTSYFEIKEDGVFVKNSFTKELHEYKVHFADIYDDETVFRKTKDWVLLAIAVSVVFNSILLTIVINQTYHLSASSGMVVFVIALFPSLIVTGLCNNEFKAVSSKSLAAAKPINFSYSKKEMEEVDAFIDEIKKCRKDYYLKEYYRVDNLIPIHTQIARIHWLYESKYISESDAQFIIDELETQRIIKGL
;
A
#
# COMPACT_ATOMS: atom_id res chain seq x y z
N MET A 1 0.02 -8.33 -13.22
CA MET A 1 -1.43 -8.29 -12.87
C MET A 1 -1.87 -6.84 -12.94
N LYS A 2 -2.92 -6.48 -13.68
CA LYS A 2 -3.24 -5.06 -13.91
C LYS A 2 -4.13 -4.40 -12.85
N ALA A 3 -4.74 -5.18 -11.97
CA ALA A 3 -5.54 -4.65 -10.88
C ALA A 3 -5.35 -5.47 -9.60
N LEU A 4 -5.41 -4.82 -8.45
CA LEU A 4 -5.26 -5.41 -7.12
C LEU A 4 -6.40 -4.91 -6.23
N THR A 5 -7.08 -5.82 -5.54
CA THR A 5 -8.13 -5.47 -4.57
C THR A 5 -7.76 -5.96 -3.19
N GLN A 6 -7.70 -5.05 -2.22
CA GLN A 6 -7.34 -5.34 -0.84
C GLN A 6 -8.51 -5.02 0.07
N LYS A 7 -8.82 -5.94 0.99
CA LYS A 7 -9.85 -5.75 2.01
C LYS A 7 -9.22 -5.76 3.40
N ASN A 8 -9.23 -4.61 4.06
CA ASN A 8 -8.75 -4.49 5.43
C ASN A 8 -9.91 -4.15 6.36
N GLY A 9 -10.50 -5.17 6.97
CA GLY A 9 -11.67 -5.03 7.85
C GLY A 9 -12.90 -4.53 7.07
N ARG A 10 -13.32 -3.29 7.35
CA ARG A 10 -14.43 -2.60 6.66
C ARG A 10 -13.98 -1.74 5.47
N ASN A 11 -12.68 -1.57 5.31
CA ASN A 11 -12.11 -0.74 4.25
C ASN A 11 -11.74 -1.61 3.05
N THR A 12 -11.96 -1.09 1.85
CA THR A 12 -11.52 -1.74 0.61
C THR A 12 -10.70 -0.76 -0.22
N SER A 13 -9.53 -1.21 -0.65
CA SER A 13 -8.65 -0.47 -1.55
C SER A 13 -8.56 -1.22 -2.86
N TYR A 14 -8.79 -0.51 -3.96
CA TYR A 14 -8.70 -1.01 -5.32
C TYR A 14 -7.64 -0.23 -6.06
N PHE A 15 -6.75 -0.95 -6.73
CA PHE A 15 -5.66 -0.39 -7.52
C PHE A 15 -5.78 -0.92 -8.94
N GLU A 16 -5.59 -0.06 -9.94
CA GLU A 16 -5.61 -0.43 -11.34
C GLU A 16 -4.48 0.31 -12.07
N ILE A 17 -3.63 -0.43 -12.77
CA ILE A 17 -2.56 0.12 -13.61
C ILE A 17 -3.17 0.52 -14.95
N LYS A 18 -3.11 1.81 -15.26
CA LYS A 18 -3.53 2.41 -16.53
C LYS A 18 -2.31 2.77 -17.37
N GLU A 19 -2.55 3.29 -18.57
CA GLU A 19 -1.48 3.55 -19.55
C GLU A 19 -0.47 4.61 -19.10
N ASP A 20 -0.89 5.58 -18.29
CA ASP A 20 -0.13 6.77 -17.88
C ASP A 20 -0.01 6.91 -16.35
N GLY A 21 -0.40 5.88 -15.59
CA GLY A 21 -0.32 5.90 -14.14
C GLY A 21 -1.14 4.82 -13.44
N VAL A 22 -1.29 4.96 -12.12
CA VAL A 22 -2.04 4.04 -11.26
C VAL A 22 -3.30 4.72 -10.74
N PHE A 23 -4.45 4.11 -10.97
CA PHE A 23 -5.71 4.52 -10.39
C PHE A 23 -5.92 3.85 -9.04
N VAL A 24 -6.28 4.65 -8.03
CA VAL A 24 -6.48 4.21 -6.66
C VAL A 24 -7.88 4.59 -6.21
N LYS A 25 -8.62 3.62 -5.69
CA LYS A 25 -9.97 3.78 -5.15
C LYS A 25 -10.03 3.21 -3.75
N ASN A 26 -10.21 4.08 -2.76
CA ASN A 26 -10.36 3.70 -1.35
C ASN A 26 -11.79 3.94 -0.89
N SER A 27 -12.41 2.89 -0.34
CA SER A 27 -13.71 2.98 0.33
C SER A 27 -13.48 2.89 1.85
N PHE A 28 -13.78 3.99 2.55
CA PHE A 28 -13.67 4.11 4.00
C PHE A 28 -15.03 4.43 4.59
N THR A 29 -15.74 3.41 5.08
CA THR A 29 -16.96 3.44 5.94
C THR A 29 -18.14 4.34 5.55
N LYS A 30 -18.00 5.25 4.56
CA LYS A 30 -18.95 6.25 4.02
C LYS A 30 -18.30 7.19 2.98
N GLU A 31 -16.97 7.27 2.91
CA GLU A 31 -16.26 8.12 1.96
C GLU A 31 -15.56 7.28 0.90
N LEU A 32 -15.70 7.72 -0.35
CA LEU A 32 -15.09 7.09 -1.51
C LEU A 32 -14.04 8.06 -2.06
N HIS A 33 -12.78 7.68 -1.93
CA HIS A 33 -11.64 8.46 -2.39
C HIS A 33 -11.08 7.83 -3.66
N GLU A 34 -11.29 8.49 -4.79
CA GLU A 34 -10.71 8.11 -6.07
C GLU A 34 -9.65 9.14 -6.47
N TYR A 35 -8.48 8.63 -6.86
CA TYR A 35 -7.41 9.47 -7.40
C TYR A 35 -6.55 8.67 -8.36
N LYS A 36 -5.87 9.39 -9.25
CA LYS A 36 -4.90 8.83 -10.18
C LYS A 36 -3.53 9.40 -9.83
N VAL A 37 -2.53 8.54 -9.76
CA VAL A 37 -1.13 8.94 -9.61
C VAL A 37 -0.44 8.69 -10.94
N HIS A 38 0.07 9.74 -11.57
CA HIS A 38 0.77 9.62 -12.84
C HIS A 38 2.13 8.96 -12.66
N PHE A 39 2.62 8.30 -13.70
CA PHE A 39 3.95 7.69 -13.69
C PHE A 39 5.09 8.68 -13.43
N ALA A 40 4.90 9.96 -13.77
CA ALA A 40 5.82 11.06 -13.46
C ALA A 40 5.93 11.35 -11.96
N ASP A 41 4.86 11.07 -11.22
CA ASP A 41 4.77 11.36 -9.79
C ASP A 41 5.16 10.16 -8.91
N ILE A 42 5.57 9.03 -9.50
CA ILE A 42 5.94 7.80 -8.78
C ILE A 42 7.46 7.67 -8.75
N TYR A 43 8.01 7.62 -7.53
CA TYR A 43 9.44 7.46 -7.28
C TYR A 43 9.81 5.97 -7.09
N ASP A 44 11.11 5.66 -7.12
CA ASP A 44 11.61 4.29 -6.93
C ASP A 44 11.69 3.84 -5.46
N ASP A 45 11.54 4.78 -4.53
CA ASP A 45 11.62 4.50 -3.11
C ASP A 45 10.36 3.77 -2.60
N GLU A 46 10.60 2.71 -1.82
CA GLU A 46 9.57 1.97 -1.10
C GLU A 46 9.79 2.12 0.39
N THR A 47 8.71 2.39 1.13
CA THR A 47 8.73 2.37 2.60
C THR A 47 7.89 1.21 3.11
N VAL A 48 8.45 0.42 4.03
CA VAL A 48 7.77 -0.74 4.61
C VAL A 48 7.47 -0.45 6.07
N PHE A 49 6.20 -0.34 6.41
CA PHE A 49 5.70 -0.21 7.77
C PHE A 49 5.21 -1.57 8.26
N ARG A 50 5.96 -2.18 9.17
CA ARG A 50 5.58 -3.45 9.79
C ARG A 50 4.85 -3.16 11.10
N LYS A 51 3.55 -3.44 11.13
CA LYS A 51 2.78 -3.37 12.38
C LYS A 51 3.11 -4.61 13.22
N THR A 52 3.77 -4.39 14.36
CA THR A 52 3.92 -5.42 15.38
C THR A 52 2.69 -5.46 16.27
N LYS A 53 2.38 -6.64 16.82
CA LYS A 53 1.27 -6.78 17.76
C LYS A 53 1.60 -5.99 19.03
N ASP A 54 0.68 -5.13 19.45
CA ASP A 54 0.80 -4.44 20.73
C ASP A 54 0.49 -5.42 21.88
N TRP A 55 1.57 -5.91 22.51
CA TRP A 55 1.47 -6.83 23.65
C TRP A 55 0.90 -6.15 24.89
N VAL A 56 1.08 -4.83 25.05
CA VAL A 56 0.53 -4.07 26.18
C VAL A 56 -0.98 -4.00 26.04
N LEU A 57 -1.49 -3.69 24.84
CA LEU A 57 -2.93 -3.68 24.56
C LEU A 57 -3.56 -5.07 24.77
N LEU A 58 -2.86 -6.14 24.37
CA LEU A 58 -3.31 -7.51 24.62
C LEU A 58 -3.37 -7.81 26.13
N ALA A 59 -2.34 -7.42 26.89
CA ALA A 59 -2.30 -7.62 28.32
C ALA A 59 -3.42 -6.84 29.04
N ILE A 60 -3.71 -5.61 28.60
CA ILE A 60 -4.83 -4.81 29.11
C ILE A 60 -6.16 -5.52 28.83
N ALA A 61 -6.39 -6.00 27.60
CA ALA A 61 -7.64 -6.69 27.25
C ALA A 61 -7.84 -7.95 28.11
N VAL A 62 -6.80 -8.76 28.29
CA VAL A 62 -6.83 -9.94 29.16
C VAL A 62 -7.07 -9.55 30.62
N SER A 63 -6.40 -8.49 31.10
CA SER A 63 -6.56 -7.98 32.46
C SER A 63 -7.99 -7.51 32.73
N VAL A 64 -8.63 -6.80 31.80
CA VAL A 64 -10.01 -6.34 31.95
C VAL A 64 -10.98 -7.52 32.09
N VAL A 65 -10.83 -8.56 31.26
CA VAL A 65 -11.65 -9.78 31.37
C VAL A 65 -11.45 -10.46 32.72
N PHE A 66 -10.19 -10.61 33.15
CA PHE A 66 -9.88 -11.25 34.43
C PHE A 66 -10.44 -10.47 35.63
N ASN A 67 -10.32 -9.14 35.61
CA ASN A 67 -10.87 -8.27 36.64
C ASN A 67 -12.41 -8.30 36.66
N SER A 68 -13.08 -8.37 35.52
CA SER A 68 -14.55 -8.56 35.45
C SER A 68 -14.99 -9.87 36.11
N ILE A 69 -14.24 -10.95 35.92
CA ILE A 69 -14.51 -12.25 36.56
C ILE A 69 -14.30 -12.14 38.08
N LEU A 70 -13.18 -11.57 38.53
CA LEU A 70 -12.89 -11.39 39.96
C LEU A 70 -13.93 -10.50 40.65
N LEU A 71 -14.32 -9.39 40.03
CA LEU A 71 -15.34 -8.49 40.55
C LEU A 71 -16.67 -9.23 40.74
N THR A 72 -17.05 -10.07 39.78
CA THR A 72 -18.26 -10.89 39.89
C THR A 72 -18.19 -11.85 41.08
N ILE A 73 -17.04 -12.49 41.30
CA ILE A 73 -16.83 -13.40 42.44
C ILE A 73 -16.98 -12.65 43.76
N VAL A 74 -16.34 -11.49 43.90
CA VAL A 74 -16.38 -10.65 45.11
C VAL A 74 -17.80 -10.18 45.41
N ILE A 75 -18.54 -9.70 44.41
CA ILE A 75 -19.94 -9.28 44.58
C ILE A 75 -20.81 -10.47 44.99
N ASN A 76 -20.64 -11.62 44.34
CA ASN A 76 -21.43 -12.81 44.66
C ASN A 76 -21.19 -13.30 46.10
N GLN A 77 -19.93 -13.28 46.56
CA GLN A 77 -19.58 -13.63 47.93
C GLN A 77 -20.09 -12.61 48.96
N THR A 78 -20.03 -11.31 48.64
CA THR A 78 -20.42 -10.23 49.57
C THR A 78 -21.94 -10.17 49.78
N TYR A 79 -22.72 -10.41 48.72
CA TYR A 79 -24.18 -10.25 48.74
C TYR A 79 -24.93 -11.60 48.76
N HIS A 80 -24.23 -12.74 48.84
CA HIS A 80 -24.79 -14.09 48.84
C HIS A 80 -25.86 -14.28 47.75
N LEU A 81 -25.54 -13.86 46.52
CA LEU A 81 -26.52 -13.83 45.44
C LEU A 81 -26.95 -15.27 45.09
N SER A 82 -28.23 -15.42 44.74
CA SER A 82 -28.73 -16.66 44.14
C SER A 82 -28.04 -16.91 42.79
N ALA A 83 -28.02 -18.16 42.33
CA ALA A 83 -27.41 -18.51 41.04
C ALA A 83 -27.97 -17.69 39.87
N SER A 84 -29.27 -17.41 39.86
CA SER A 84 -29.91 -16.57 38.84
C SER A 84 -29.46 -15.11 38.91
N SER A 85 -29.38 -14.53 40.11
CA SER A 85 -28.95 -13.14 40.31
C SER A 85 -27.45 -12.95 40.02
N GLY A 86 -26.63 -13.94 40.39
CA GLY A 86 -25.21 -13.96 40.10
C GLY A 86 -24.91 -14.00 38.59
N MET A 87 -25.71 -14.74 37.81
CA MET A 87 -25.59 -14.75 36.34
C MET A 87 -25.90 -13.38 35.72
N VAL A 88 -26.88 -12.65 36.25
CA VAL A 88 -27.19 -11.30 35.78
C VAL A 88 -26.03 -10.34 36.03
N VAL A 89 -25.46 -10.37 37.24
CA VAL A 89 -24.29 -9.55 37.60
C VAL A 89 -23.08 -9.89 36.74
N PHE A 90 -22.85 -11.18 36.46
CA PHE A 90 -21.77 -11.64 35.59
C PHE A 90 -21.87 -11.06 34.17
N VAL A 91 -23.06 -11.11 33.58
CA VAL A 91 -23.29 -10.56 32.22
C VAL A 91 -23.06 -9.06 32.19
N ILE A 92 -23.51 -8.32 33.21
CA ILE A 92 -23.29 -6.87 33.33
C ILE A 92 -21.80 -6.56 33.49
N ALA A 93 -21.09 -7.31 34.35
CA ALA A 93 -19.66 -7.12 34.61
C ALA A 93 -18.78 -7.46 33.39
N LEU A 94 -19.21 -8.41 32.55
CA LEU A 94 -18.50 -8.77 31.31
C LEU A 94 -18.74 -7.79 30.17
N PHE A 95 -19.86 -7.05 30.15
CA PHE A 95 -20.23 -6.18 29.04
C PHE A 95 -19.12 -5.16 28.66
N PRO A 96 -18.47 -4.47 29.62
CA PRO A 96 -17.35 -3.58 29.31
C PRO A 96 -16.14 -4.32 28.71
N SER A 97 -15.85 -5.54 29.19
CA SER A 97 -14.75 -6.35 28.68
C SER A 97 -14.95 -6.78 27.22
N LEU A 98 -16.20 -7.06 26.84
CA LEU A 98 -16.57 -7.39 25.46
C LEU A 98 -16.44 -6.18 24.53
N ILE A 99 -16.81 -4.98 25.01
CA ILE A 99 -16.63 -3.74 24.25
C ILE A 99 -15.14 -3.46 24.03
N VAL A 100 -14.32 -3.52 25.07
CA VAL A 100 -12.86 -3.30 24.97
C VAL A 100 -12.24 -4.31 24.01
N THR A 101 -12.56 -5.60 24.15
CA THR A 101 -12.03 -6.65 23.25
C THR A 101 -12.48 -6.45 21.81
N GLY A 102 -13.74 -6.07 21.59
CA GLY A 102 -14.29 -5.78 20.27
C GLY A 102 -13.63 -4.59 19.59
N LEU A 103 -13.35 -3.52 20.33
CA LEU A 103 -12.66 -2.32 19.84
C LEU A 103 -11.19 -2.60 19.54
N CYS A 104 -10.51 -3.38 20.38
CA CYS A 104 -9.11 -3.74 20.19
C CYS A 104 -8.88 -4.83 19.12
N ASN A 105 -9.93 -5.45 18.58
CA ASN A 105 -9.81 -6.57 17.64
C ASN A 105 -9.02 -6.21 16.36
N ASN A 106 -9.18 -4.98 15.85
CA ASN A 106 -8.42 -4.51 14.69
C ASN A 106 -6.94 -4.25 15.02
N GLU A 107 -6.62 -3.89 16.26
CA GLU A 107 -5.24 -3.71 16.73
C GLU A 107 -4.50 -5.04 16.90
N PHE A 108 -5.23 -6.14 17.10
CA PHE A 108 -4.64 -7.48 17.19
C PHE A 108 -4.26 -8.09 15.83
N LYS A 109 -4.67 -7.49 14.71
CA LYS A 109 -4.28 -7.96 13.37
C LYS A 109 -2.92 -7.36 12.98
N ALA A 110 -1.94 -8.22 12.78
CA ALA A 110 -0.65 -7.85 12.21
C ALA A 110 -0.77 -7.64 10.69
N VAL A 111 -1.38 -6.51 10.29
CA VAL A 111 -1.40 -6.07 8.90
C VAL A 111 -0.22 -5.12 8.72
N SER A 112 0.73 -5.51 7.88
CA SER A 112 1.81 -4.62 7.47
C SER A 112 1.32 -3.75 6.32
N SER A 113 1.98 -2.62 6.12
CA SER A 113 1.74 -1.78 4.95
C SER A 113 3.02 -1.47 4.22
N LYS A 114 2.99 -1.54 2.90
CA LYS A 114 4.07 -1.07 2.03
C LYS A 114 3.56 0.17 1.30
N SER A 115 4.36 1.22 1.25
CA SER A 115 4.02 2.47 0.58
C SER A 115 5.01 2.73 -0.52
N LEU A 116 4.51 2.92 -1.74
CA LEU A 116 5.30 3.37 -2.87
C LEU A 116 5.35 4.90 -2.83
N ALA A 117 6.56 5.46 -2.80
CA ALA A 117 6.76 6.89 -2.76
C ALA A 117 6.20 7.54 -4.03
N ALA A 118 5.34 8.53 -3.83
CA ALA A 118 4.77 9.32 -4.91
C ALA A 118 4.30 10.67 -4.38
N ALA A 119 4.01 11.64 -5.27
CA ALA A 119 3.41 12.92 -4.87
C ALA A 119 2.16 12.72 -4.00
N LYS A 120 1.40 11.64 -4.28
CA LYS A 120 0.42 11.07 -3.37
C LYS A 120 0.75 9.59 -3.12
N PRO A 121 1.25 9.22 -1.93
CA PRO A 121 1.72 7.86 -1.66
C PRO A 121 0.67 6.78 -1.95
N ILE A 122 1.11 5.68 -2.54
CA ILE A 122 0.26 4.53 -2.84
C ILE A 122 0.51 3.49 -1.74
N ASN A 123 -0.46 3.37 -0.83
CA ASN A 123 -0.35 2.52 0.35
C ASN A 123 -1.03 1.17 0.12
N PHE A 124 -0.26 0.09 0.20
CA PHE A 124 -0.72 -1.29 0.12
C PHE A 124 -0.77 -1.90 1.51
N SER A 125 -1.89 -2.50 1.90
CA SER A 125 -2.03 -3.24 3.16
C SER A 125 -1.93 -4.74 2.87
N TYR A 126 -1.06 -5.46 3.58
CA TYR A 126 -0.86 -6.89 3.34
C TYR A 126 -0.68 -7.69 4.63
N SER A 127 -1.22 -8.90 4.60
CA SER A 127 -0.84 -9.98 5.50
C SER A 127 0.32 -10.78 4.91
N LYS A 128 0.95 -11.66 5.70
CA LYS A 128 2.05 -12.52 5.23
C LYS A 128 1.68 -13.35 3.99
N LYS A 129 0.41 -13.71 3.82
CA LYS A 129 -0.09 -14.49 2.68
C LYS A 129 -0.24 -13.67 1.39
N GLU A 130 -0.45 -12.36 1.52
CA GLU A 130 -0.68 -11.44 0.39
C GLU A 130 0.59 -10.69 -0.01
N MET A 131 1.71 -10.90 0.71
CA MET A 131 2.97 -10.19 0.50
C MET A 131 3.49 -10.40 -0.94
N GLU A 132 3.52 -11.65 -1.42
CA GLU A 132 4.00 -11.96 -2.77
C GLU A 132 3.12 -11.32 -3.87
N GLU A 133 1.81 -11.24 -3.64
CA GLU A 133 0.88 -10.61 -4.58
C GLU A 133 1.11 -9.09 -4.65
N VAL A 134 1.33 -8.45 -3.49
CA VAL A 134 1.64 -7.02 -3.43
C VAL A 134 2.99 -6.70 -4.04
N ASP A 135 4.02 -7.50 -3.75
CA ASP A 135 5.34 -7.33 -4.34
C ASP A 135 5.28 -7.48 -5.87
N ALA A 136 4.60 -8.52 -6.38
CA ALA A 136 4.39 -8.72 -7.81
C ALA A 136 3.61 -7.56 -8.47
N PHE A 137 2.65 -6.96 -7.76
CA PHE A 137 1.91 -5.80 -8.26
C PHE A 137 2.77 -4.55 -8.33
N ILE A 138 3.64 -4.31 -7.36
CA ILE A 138 4.59 -3.19 -7.37
C ILE A 138 5.61 -3.35 -8.49
N ASP A 139 6.12 -4.56 -8.70
CA ASP A 139 7.01 -4.86 -9.82
C ASP A 139 6.32 -4.61 -11.17
N GLU A 140 5.04 -4.97 -11.29
CA GLU A 140 4.25 -4.65 -12.48
C GLU A 140 4.07 -3.13 -12.67
N ILE A 141 3.85 -2.35 -11.61
CA ILE A 141 3.80 -0.87 -11.70
C ILE A 141 5.12 -0.34 -12.26
N LYS A 142 6.26 -0.78 -11.72
CA LYS A 142 7.59 -0.35 -12.18
C LYS A 142 7.83 -0.73 -13.64
N LYS A 143 7.41 -1.93 -14.04
CA LYS A 143 7.50 -2.40 -15.43
C LYS A 143 6.64 -1.55 -16.36
N CYS A 144 5.36 -1.32 -16.03
CA CYS A 144 4.48 -0.48 -16.84
C CYS A 144 4.97 0.97 -16.93
N ARG A 145 5.55 1.50 -15.84
CA ARG A 145 6.20 2.81 -15.84
C ARG A 145 7.37 2.87 -16.82
N LYS A 146 8.25 1.86 -16.78
CA LYS A 146 9.36 1.73 -17.73
C LYS A 146 8.84 1.65 -19.18
N ASP A 147 7.85 0.79 -19.45
CA ASP A 147 7.29 0.62 -20.78
C ASP A 147 6.63 1.92 -21.31
N TYR A 148 5.97 2.68 -20.44
CA TYR A 148 5.42 4.00 -20.75
C TYR A 148 6.51 4.97 -21.22
N TYR A 149 7.60 5.10 -20.46
CA TYR A 149 8.69 6.01 -20.82
C TYR A 149 9.48 5.56 -22.04
N LEU A 150 9.67 4.26 -22.23
CA LEU A 150 10.27 3.75 -23.46
C LEU A 150 9.40 4.08 -24.68
N LYS A 151 8.09 3.90 -24.58
CA LYS A 151 7.16 4.23 -25.67
C LYS A 151 7.19 5.72 -26.01
N GLU A 152 7.31 6.59 -25.02
CA GLU A 152 7.27 8.05 -25.19
C GLU A 152 8.61 8.64 -25.65
N TYR A 153 9.73 8.14 -25.12
CA TYR A 153 11.04 8.79 -25.26
C TYR A 153 12.06 8.01 -26.08
N TYR A 154 11.89 6.70 -26.29
CA TYR A 154 12.81 5.87 -27.08
C TYR A 154 12.49 5.91 -28.59
N ARG A 155 11.87 6.98 -29.08
CA ARG A 155 11.47 7.14 -30.48
C ARG A 155 12.27 8.25 -31.13
N VAL A 156 12.78 7.98 -32.33
CA VAL A 156 13.38 9.00 -33.20
C VAL A 156 12.26 9.76 -33.89
N ASP A 157 12.15 11.06 -33.61
CA ASP A 157 11.15 11.95 -34.19
C ASP A 157 11.84 13.14 -34.88
N ASN A 158 11.63 13.28 -36.19
CA ASN A 158 12.22 14.36 -36.98
C ASN A 158 11.68 15.75 -36.61
N LEU A 159 10.56 15.84 -35.90
CA LEU A 159 9.97 17.10 -35.44
C LEU A 159 10.63 17.62 -34.15
N ILE A 160 11.36 16.75 -33.43
CA ILE A 160 12.00 17.09 -32.17
C ILE A 160 13.47 17.42 -32.43
N PRO A 161 14.00 18.54 -31.93
CA PRO A 161 15.41 18.85 -32.06
C PRO A 161 16.31 17.72 -31.56
N ILE A 162 17.38 17.42 -32.31
CA ILE A 162 18.27 16.28 -32.04
C ILE A 162 18.86 16.35 -30.62
N HIS A 163 19.25 17.54 -30.15
CA HIS A 163 19.75 17.73 -28.80
C HIS A 163 18.73 17.33 -27.72
N THR A 164 17.44 17.60 -27.92
CA THR A 164 16.35 17.19 -27.02
C THR A 164 16.17 15.68 -27.04
N GLN A 165 16.31 15.04 -28.20
CA GLN A 165 16.25 13.58 -28.31
C GLN A 165 17.42 12.92 -27.57
N ILE A 166 18.64 13.42 -27.76
CA ILE A 166 19.82 12.95 -27.02
C ILE A 166 19.62 13.09 -25.50
N ALA A 167 19.09 14.24 -25.04
CA ALA A 167 18.82 14.44 -23.61
C ALA A 167 17.80 13.42 -23.06
N ARG A 168 16.78 13.06 -23.85
CA ARG A 168 15.82 12.01 -23.48
C ARG A 168 16.47 10.64 -23.37
N ILE A 169 17.37 10.29 -24.30
CA ILE A 169 18.10 9.01 -24.25
C ILE A 169 19.03 8.96 -23.04
N HIS A 170 19.73 10.05 -22.73
CA HIS A 170 20.52 10.15 -21.49
C HIS A 170 19.65 9.96 -20.25
N TRP A 171 18.50 10.61 -20.18
CA TRP A 171 17.57 10.45 -19.06
C TRP A 171 17.06 9.00 -18.91
N LEU A 172 16.75 8.31 -20.01
CA LEU A 172 16.36 6.89 -20.00
C LEU A 172 17.49 6.01 -19.46
N TYR A 173 18.75 6.33 -19.79
CA TYR A 173 19.92 5.62 -19.28
C TYR A 173 20.16 5.88 -17.79
N GLU A 174 20.14 7.15 -17.36
CA GLU A 174 20.28 7.54 -15.95
C GLU A 174 19.19 6.90 -15.08
N SER A 175 17.98 6.80 -15.60
CA SER A 175 16.83 6.13 -14.96
C SER A 175 16.87 4.60 -15.04
N LYS A 176 17.93 4.01 -15.63
CA LYS A 176 18.14 2.56 -15.80
C LYS A 176 17.04 1.86 -16.62
N TYR A 177 16.38 2.58 -17.51
CA TYR A 177 15.37 2.01 -18.41
C TYR A 177 16.00 1.34 -19.64
N ILE A 178 17.15 1.82 -20.09
CA ILE A 178 17.92 1.24 -21.21
C ILE A 178 19.36 0.93 -20.77
N SER A 179 20.02 0.03 -21.50
CA SER A 179 21.44 -0.25 -21.27
C SER A 179 22.34 0.82 -21.89
N GLU A 180 23.62 0.84 -21.51
CA GLU A 180 24.61 1.74 -22.13
C GLU A 180 24.74 1.47 -23.64
N SER A 181 24.74 0.20 -24.05
CA SER A 181 24.81 -0.17 -25.47
C SER A 181 23.58 0.31 -26.25
N ASP A 182 22.39 0.23 -25.66
CA ASP A 182 21.16 0.74 -26.31
C ASP A 182 21.21 2.27 -26.44
N ALA A 183 21.71 2.95 -25.41
CA ALA A 183 21.85 4.41 -25.42
C ALA A 183 22.85 4.88 -26.49
N GLN A 184 24.04 4.26 -26.55
CA GLN A 184 25.05 4.57 -27.56
C GLN A 184 24.54 4.32 -28.98
N PHE A 185 23.89 3.18 -29.22
CA PHE A 185 23.32 2.84 -30.52
C PHE A 185 22.36 3.91 -31.05
N ILE A 186 21.43 4.39 -30.22
CA ILE A 186 20.46 5.40 -30.65
C ILE A 186 21.10 6.78 -30.82
N ILE A 187 22.05 7.15 -29.95
CA ILE A 187 22.78 8.42 -30.08
C ILE A 187 23.57 8.47 -31.39
N ASP A 188 24.28 7.39 -31.72
CA ASP A 188 25.05 7.28 -32.97
C ASP A 188 24.14 7.37 -34.20
N GLU A 189 22.95 6.76 -34.15
CA GLU A 189 21.94 6.87 -35.20
C GLU A 189 21.44 8.31 -35.36
N LEU A 190 21.15 9.01 -34.26
CA LEU A 190 20.71 10.41 -34.26
C LEU A 190 21.79 11.35 -34.82
N GLU A 191 23.06 11.13 -34.46
CA GLU A 191 24.19 11.91 -34.98
C GLU A 191 24.44 11.65 -36.47
N THR A 192 24.35 10.40 -36.89
CA THR A 192 24.47 10.03 -38.31
C THR A 192 23.36 10.70 -39.13
N GLN A 193 22.12 10.72 -38.62
CA GLN A 193 21.03 11.45 -39.28
C GLN A 193 21.26 12.96 -39.32
N ARG A 194 21.88 13.56 -38.28
CA ARG A 194 22.28 14.98 -38.29
C ARG A 194 23.23 15.26 -39.45
N ILE A 195 24.27 14.44 -39.59
CA ILE A 195 25.30 14.58 -40.63
C ILE A 195 24.69 14.44 -42.02
N ILE A 196 23.80 13.47 -42.23
CA ILE A 196 23.17 13.21 -43.54
C ILE A 196 22.18 14.32 -43.92
N LYS A 197 21.40 14.84 -42.97
CA LYS A 197 20.36 15.85 -43.22
C LYS A 197 20.87 17.30 -43.18
N GLY A 198 22.12 17.53 -42.78
CA GLY A 198 22.75 18.85 -42.75
C GLY A 198 22.11 19.84 -41.76
N LEU A 199 21.54 19.32 -40.67
CA LEU A 199 20.93 20.09 -39.57
C LEU A 199 21.95 20.45 -38.49
#